data_AF-A0AAJ2BUD3-F1
#
_entry.id   AF-A0AAJ2BUD3-F1
#
_cell.length_a   1.000
_cell.length_b   1.000
_cell.length_c   1.000
_cell.angle_alpha   90.00
_cell.angle_beta   90.00
_cell.angle_gamma   90.00
#
_symmetry.space_group_name_H-M   'P 1'
#
loop_
_entity.id
_entity.type
_entity.pdbx_description
1 polymer ?
#
loop_
_entity_poly.entity_id
_entity_poly.type
_entity_poly.pdbx_seq_one_letter_code
_entity_poly.pdbx_strand_id
1 'polypeptide(L)'
;MSPSQIIVLATPVFFVLIAIELAVGFKRQRNTYRLADAVSSISLGALSQTSAVFTRLLRIGIYTALFEHVALWRNDAFWTSLPGWLLALVFYDFCYYWLHRMGHESAVLWAAHAVHHQSQDYNLSTALRQTSSGALLGWVFYVPMALAGVPPLVFGVVALIDLLYQFWVHTEQVGRLGWFDRWFCSPSNHRVHHAVNDAYLDKNYGGILILWDRMFGTFKDEDAQEKCVYGTRGLLNSWDPLWANAQVYAGLAHDSWHARSWLDKLKVWIQPPGWRPADVAERFPKPAFSIAQMQLYHPPMSRTVQWFALVQFALLLTGVAAFLWQADAAPLAQNALWFAVLLTVQWSLGAVMQGRIGMLMALMLQSAALATATSALGLTEWHWLFKPLTMAIAIILIATSAHSTIARGTSGSRTPWVLLMAALGGSLAGDVFLMFPGFFIPGLVSFLVAHLFYVALFKSGQTWFPHRGALAATLGIGVAMYAFLWAGGLPPALRAPVAAYVLVIALMAAQAIGRATVLRDAPSLWVAIGAGFFMLSDSLLATNRFVTPLPMAQVWVLATYYAAQALIVAGMVQGAARAGPSSATALTPQTDLARSPSAA
;
A
#
# COMPACT_ATOMS: atom_id res chain seq x y z
N MET A 1 -17.21 -5.26 24.69
CA MET A 1 -16.62 -4.58 23.51
C MET A 1 -15.27 -5.20 23.23
N SER A 2 -14.96 -5.45 21.96
CA SER A 2 -13.63 -5.93 21.55
C SER A 2 -12.64 -4.76 21.41
N PRO A 3 -11.32 -5.00 21.44
CA PRO A 3 -10.32 -3.93 21.24
C PRO A 3 -10.48 -3.19 19.91
N SER A 4 -10.84 -3.87 18.83
CA SER A 4 -11.08 -3.24 17.53
C SER A 4 -12.29 -2.29 17.56
N GLN A 5 -13.34 -2.64 18.30
CA GLN A 5 -14.51 -1.77 18.49
C GLN A 5 -14.18 -0.50 19.29
N ILE A 6 -13.26 -0.59 20.27
CA ILE A 6 -12.80 0.58 21.04
C ILE A 6 -12.15 1.61 20.10
N ILE A 7 -11.31 1.14 19.16
CA ILE A 7 -10.67 2.01 18.16
C ILE A 7 -11.73 2.72 17.29
N VAL A 8 -12.75 2.00 16.85
CA VAL A 8 -13.86 2.58 16.06
C VAL A 8 -14.56 3.69 16.84
N LEU A 9 -14.86 3.47 18.13
CA LEU A 9 -15.52 4.49 18.97
C LEU A 9 -14.61 5.67 19.34
N ALA A 10 -13.29 5.48 19.39
CA ALA A 10 -12.33 6.56 19.63
C ALA A 10 -12.11 7.45 18.38
N THR A 11 -12.31 6.89 17.19
CA THR A 11 -12.02 7.56 15.91
C THR A 11 -12.69 8.94 15.76
N PRO A 12 -13.99 9.13 16.08
CA PRO A 12 -14.64 10.45 15.99
C PRO A 12 -13.97 11.52 16.86
N VAL A 13 -13.40 11.16 18.02
CA VAL A 13 -12.73 12.11 18.91
C VAL A 13 -11.49 12.68 18.23
N PHE A 14 -10.68 11.84 17.58
CA PHE A 14 -9.51 12.31 16.82
C PHE A 14 -9.90 13.26 15.69
N PHE A 15 -10.99 12.97 14.95
CA PHE A 15 -11.48 13.85 13.89
C PHE A 15 -11.98 15.20 14.41
N VAL A 16 -12.67 15.22 15.55
CA VAL A 16 -13.09 16.47 16.19
C VAL A 16 -11.86 17.30 16.58
N LEU A 17 -10.83 16.68 17.18
CA LEU A 17 -9.61 17.39 17.56
C LEU A 17 -8.82 17.91 16.35
N ILE A 18 -8.72 17.12 15.28
CA ILE A 18 -8.14 17.56 13.99
C ILE A 18 -8.92 18.75 13.42
N ALA A 19 -10.27 18.70 13.44
CA ALA A 19 -11.10 19.80 12.95
C ALA A 19 -10.93 21.07 13.79
N ILE A 20 -10.80 20.93 15.11
CA ILE A 20 -10.50 22.05 16.01
C ILE A 20 -9.13 22.65 15.69
N GLU A 21 -8.09 21.82 15.55
CA GLU A 21 -6.74 22.31 15.20
C GLU A 21 -6.74 23.03 13.85
N LEU A 22 -7.43 22.47 12.85
CA LEU A 22 -7.57 23.10 11.53
C LEU A 22 -8.27 24.46 11.62
N ALA A 23 -9.37 24.56 12.38
CA ALA A 23 -10.08 25.82 12.60
C ALA A 23 -9.20 26.86 13.33
N VAL A 24 -8.43 26.44 14.33
CA VAL A 24 -7.45 27.30 15.02
C VAL A 24 -6.35 27.76 14.05
N GLY A 25 -5.85 26.85 13.20
CA GLY A 25 -4.86 27.17 12.17
C GLY A 25 -5.36 28.23 11.19
N PHE A 26 -6.59 28.11 10.71
CA PHE A 26 -7.21 29.16 9.86
C PHE A 26 -7.38 30.48 10.62
N LYS A 27 -7.90 30.44 11.86
CA LYS A 27 -8.09 31.65 12.69
C LYS A 27 -6.77 32.38 12.95
N ARG A 28 -5.66 31.65 13.10
CA ARG A 28 -4.31 32.19 13.35
C ARG A 28 -3.50 32.46 12.08
N GLN A 29 -4.04 32.19 10.89
CA GLN A 29 -3.31 32.28 9.61
C GLN A 29 -2.04 31.40 9.60
N ARG A 30 -2.11 30.24 10.25
CA ARG A 30 -1.03 29.24 10.40
C ARG A 30 -1.57 27.84 10.13
N ASN A 31 -2.17 27.64 8.95
CA ASN A 31 -2.65 26.31 8.56
C ASN A 31 -1.47 25.40 8.23
N THR A 32 -1.40 24.25 8.90
CA THR A 32 -0.36 23.22 8.72
C THR A 32 -0.88 21.97 8.01
N TYR A 33 -2.11 22.01 7.47
CA TYR A 33 -2.71 20.88 6.77
C TYR A 33 -2.63 21.04 5.25
N ARG A 34 -2.02 20.05 4.58
CA ARG A 34 -2.19 19.79 3.14
C ARG A 34 -3.05 18.54 2.96
N LEU A 35 -4.05 18.62 2.08
CA LEU A 35 -5.05 17.56 1.91
C LEU A 35 -4.41 16.18 1.65
N ALA A 36 -3.48 16.09 0.71
CA ALA A 36 -2.87 14.80 0.35
C ALA A 36 -2.03 14.21 1.49
N ASP A 37 -1.31 15.05 2.22
CA ASP A 37 -0.50 14.62 3.36
C ASP A 37 -1.40 14.13 4.51
N ALA A 38 -2.43 14.90 4.88
CA ALA A 38 -3.39 14.50 5.91
C ALA A 38 -4.14 13.20 5.56
N VAL A 39 -4.61 13.06 4.31
CA VAL A 39 -5.23 11.82 3.82
C VAL A 39 -4.24 10.66 3.86
N SER A 40 -2.98 10.86 3.44
CA SER A 40 -1.92 9.85 3.50
C SER A 40 -1.62 9.42 4.95
N SER A 41 -1.47 10.37 5.86
CA SER A 41 -1.14 10.16 7.26
C SER A 41 -2.25 9.37 7.98
N ILE A 42 -3.51 9.76 7.82
CA ILE A 42 -4.64 9.01 8.40
C ILE A 42 -4.82 7.64 7.70
N SER A 43 -4.58 7.54 6.39
CA SER A 43 -4.65 6.26 5.68
C SER A 43 -3.61 5.26 6.17
N LEU A 44 -2.40 5.72 6.53
CA LEU A 44 -1.37 4.88 7.16
C LEU A 44 -1.79 4.40 8.55
N GLY A 45 -2.42 5.28 9.35
CA GLY A 45 -3.05 4.88 10.60
C GLY A 45 -4.12 3.81 10.42
N ALA A 46 -5.02 4.00 9.45
CA ALA A 46 -6.04 3.02 9.11
C ALA A 46 -5.42 1.68 8.68
N LEU A 47 -4.39 1.70 7.81
CA LEU A 47 -3.66 0.50 7.38
C LEU A 47 -2.98 -0.21 8.57
N SER A 48 -2.40 0.54 9.50
CA SER A 48 -1.80 0.02 10.72
C SER A 48 -2.84 -0.71 11.57
N GLN A 49 -4.01 -0.10 11.80
CA GLN A 49 -5.09 -0.73 12.59
C GLN A 49 -5.67 -1.96 11.92
N THR A 50 -5.89 -1.94 10.60
CA THR A 50 -6.40 -3.12 9.89
C THR A 50 -5.37 -4.24 9.82
N SER A 51 -4.07 -3.91 9.70
CA SER A 51 -2.97 -4.88 9.76
C SER A 51 -2.81 -5.49 11.15
N ALA A 52 -3.07 -4.70 12.21
CA ALA A 52 -2.93 -5.14 13.60
C ALA A 52 -3.84 -6.33 13.96
N VAL A 53 -4.96 -6.52 13.24
CA VAL A 53 -5.83 -7.70 13.36
C VAL A 53 -5.06 -8.99 13.11
N PHE A 54 -4.12 -8.99 12.17
CA PHE A 54 -3.32 -10.16 11.80
C PHE A 54 -2.08 -10.36 12.68
N THR A 55 -1.58 -9.29 13.30
CA THR A 55 -0.34 -9.32 14.10
C THR A 55 -0.57 -9.29 15.61
N ARG A 56 -1.82 -9.29 16.06
CA ARG A 56 -2.18 -9.19 17.49
C ARG A 56 -1.51 -10.27 18.37
N LEU A 57 -1.38 -11.49 17.84
CA LEU A 57 -0.71 -12.60 18.52
C LEU A 57 0.77 -12.31 18.82
N LEU A 58 1.47 -11.58 17.94
CA LEU A 58 2.89 -11.27 18.13
C LEU A 58 3.12 -10.35 19.32
N ARG A 59 2.23 -9.37 19.56
CA ARG A 59 2.39 -8.43 20.67
C ARG A 59 1.72 -8.93 21.95
N ILE A 60 0.39 -9.10 21.91
CA ILE A 60 -0.39 -9.42 23.11
C ILE A 60 -0.30 -10.91 23.45
N GLY A 61 -0.28 -11.78 22.44
CA GLY A 61 -0.16 -13.22 22.63
C GLY A 61 1.17 -13.62 23.27
N ILE A 62 2.29 -13.14 22.70
CA ILE A 62 3.63 -13.38 23.28
C ILE A 62 3.73 -12.80 24.69
N TYR A 63 3.28 -11.57 24.90
CA TYR A 63 3.29 -10.96 26.24
C TYR A 63 2.51 -11.80 27.26
N THR A 64 1.31 -12.25 26.89
CA THR A 64 0.44 -13.06 27.76
C THR A 64 1.07 -14.42 28.06
N ALA A 65 1.63 -15.10 27.06
CA ALA A 65 2.34 -16.37 27.26
C ALA A 65 3.55 -16.21 28.20
N LEU A 66 4.32 -15.13 28.05
CA LEU A 66 5.43 -14.84 28.95
C LEU A 66 4.95 -14.58 30.39
N PHE A 67 3.90 -13.76 30.53
CA PHE A 67 3.29 -13.50 31.84
C PHE A 67 2.78 -14.79 32.50
N GLU A 68 2.12 -15.68 31.74
CA GLU A 68 1.52 -16.90 32.29
C GLU A 68 2.55 -17.95 32.70
N HIS A 69 3.64 -18.08 31.95
CA HIS A 69 4.59 -19.19 32.11
C HIS A 69 5.93 -18.83 32.76
N VAL A 70 6.39 -17.57 32.65
CA VAL A 70 7.75 -17.18 33.09
C VAL A 70 7.79 -15.92 33.94
N ALA A 71 6.65 -15.30 34.28
CA ALA A 71 6.63 -14.17 35.20
C ALA A 71 7.21 -14.54 36.57
N LEU A 72 8.11 -13.70 37.07
CA LEU A 72 8.84 -13.91 38.33
C LEU A 72 8.00 -13.51 39.55
N TRP A 73 7.08 -12.55 39.39
CA TRP A 73 6.28 -12.04 40.50
C TRP A 73 4.85 -11.65 40.08
N ARG A 74 3.94 -12.63 40.18
CA ARG A 74 2.52 -12.45 39.84
C ARG A 74 1.72 -12.04 41.07
N ASN A 75 1.60 -10.73 41.31
CA ASN A 75 0.78 -10.17 42.38
C ASN A 75 -0.28 -9.22 41.82
N ASP A 76 -1.41 -9.79 41.42
CA ASP A 76 -2.51 -9.04 40.81
C ASP A 76 -3.07 -7.97 41.77
N ALA A 77 -3.10 -8.25 43.08
CA ALA A 77 -3.57 -7.29 44.08
C ALA A 77 -2.68 -6.04 44.14
N PHE A 78 -1.35 -6.20 44.04
CA PHE A 78 -0.44 -5.08 43.94
C PHE A 78 -0.60 -4.35 42.61
N TRP A 79 -0.54 -5.04 41.48
CA TRP A 79 -0.56 -4.39 40.16
C TRP A 79 -1.87 -3.67 39.83
N THR A 80 -2.97 -4.08 40.46
CA THR A 80 -4.27 -3.40 40.35
C THR A 80 -4.51 -2.33 41.42
N SER A 81 -3.60 -2.19 42.40
CA SER A 81 -3.60 -1.07 43.35
C SER A 81 -3.10 0.23 42.69
N LEU A 82 -3.41 1.39 43.28
CA LEU A 82 -2.95 2.68 42.76
C LEU A 82 -1.42 2.76 42.60
N PRO A 83 -0.58 2.36 43.59
CA PRO A 83 0.87 2.29 43.39
C PRO A 83 1.31 1.35 42.25
N GLY A 84 0.63 0.22 42.08
CA GLY A 84 0.90 -0.72 41.00
C GLY A 84 0.61 -0.13 39.62
N TRP A 85 -0.52 0.57 39.47
CA TRP A 85 -0.86 1.30 38.24
C TRP A 85 0.14 2.39 37.89
N LEU A 86 0.54 3.19 38.88
CA LEU A 86 1.54 4.26 38.69
C LEU A 86 2.91 3.67 38.29
N LEU A 87 3.34 2.61 38.97
CA LEU A 87 4.59 1.92 38.63
C LEU A 87 4.52 1.30 37.24
N ALA A 88 3.40 0.66 36.87
CA ALA A 88 3.21 0.08 35.55
C ALA A 88 3.25 1.14 34.43
N LEU A 89 2.69 2.33 34.67
CA LEU A 89 2.73 3.44 33.71
C LEU A 89 4.15 3.97 33.52
N VAL A 90 4.88 4.22 34.61
CA VAL A 90 6.28 4.67 34.56
C VAL A 90 7.18 3.60 33.92
N PHE A 91 6.94 2.31 34.23
CA PHE A 91 7.69 1.21 33.64
C PHE A 91 7.39 1.05 32.15
N TYR A 92 6.14 1.22 31.73
CA TYR A 92 5.78 1.22 30.32
C TYR A 92 6.47 2.36 29.56
N ASP A 93 6.44 3.58 30.10
CA ASP A 93 7.07 4.76 29.50
C ASP A 93 8.61 4.60 29.39
N PHE A 94 9.23 3.96 30.39
CA PHE A 94 10.65 3.57 30.31
C PHE A 94 10.93 2.55 29.19
N CYS A 95 10.11 1.50 29.08
CA CYS A 95 10.23 0.53 27.99
C CYS A 95 9.99 1.18 26.62
N TYR A 96 9.03 2.11 26.55
CA TYR A 96 8.75 2.90 25.36
C TYR A 96 9.96 3.75 24.94
N TYR A 97 10.61 4.45 25.88
CA TYR A 97 11.83 5.21 25.59
C TYR A 97 12.89 4.37 24.86
N TRP A 98 13.15 3.15 25.33
CA TRP A 98 14.12 2.25 24.69
C TRP A 98 13.65 1.74 23.33
N LEU A 99 12.38 1.36 23.20
CA LEU A 99 11.80 0.99 21.91
C LEU A 99 11.95 2.15 20.90
N HIS A 100 11.62 3.36 21.34
CA HIS A 100 11.60 4.54 20.50
C HIS A 100 13.03 4.94 20.10
N ARG A 101 13.96 5.00 21.05
CA ARG A 101 15.38 5.24 20.79
C ARG A 101 15.97 4.22 19.82
N MET A 102 15.72 2.93 20.03
CA MET A 102 16.19 1.90 19.11
C MET A 102 15.53 1.99 17.73
N GLY A 103 14.31 2.54 17.67
CA GLY A 103 13.65 2.95 16.44
C GLY A 103 14.42 4.01 15.65
N HIS A 104 15.34 4.76 16.26
CA HIS A 104 16.20 5.74 15.58
C HIS A 104 17.66 5.29 15.48
N GLU A 105 18.14 4.41 16.37
CA GLU A 105 19.54 3.96 16.39
C GLU A 105 19.78 2.62 15.66
N SER A 106 18.74 1.90 15.24
CA SER A 106 18.86 0.65 14.46
C SER A 106 18.08 0.71 13.16
N ALA A 107 18.72 0.39 12.04
CA ALA A 107 18.12 0.52 10.71
C ALA A 107 16.82 -0.28 10.51
N VAL A 108 16.72 -1.51 11.03
CA VAL A 108 15.50 -2.33 10.92
C VAL A 108 14.36 -1.79 11.77
N LEU A 109 14.64 -1.26 12.96
CA LEU A 109 13.64 -0.66 13.83
C LEU A 109 13.25 0.74 13.33
N TRP A 110 14.18 1.46 12.69
CA TRP A 110 13.89 2.65 11.90
C TRP A 110 12.99 2.35 10.72
N ALA A 111 13.20 1.26 9.98
CA ALA A 111 12.25 0.86 8.94
C ALA A 111 10.84 0.62 9.51
N ALA A 112 10.74 0.14 10.75
CA ALA A 112 9.48 0.00 11.46
C ALA A 112 8.93 1.31 12.04
N HIS A 113 9.72 2.38 12.15
CA HIS A 113 9.31 3.62 12.82
C HIS A 113 9.23 4.84 11.87
N ALA A 114 10.06 4.90 10.84
CA ALA A 114 10.22 5.99 9.88
C ALA A 114 8.91 6.46 9.25
N VAL A 115 7.93 5.56 9.08
CA VAL A 115 6.59 5.90 8.60
C VAL A 115 6.01 7.07 9.36
N HIS A 116 6.19 7.10 10.68
CA HIS A 116 5.74 8.17 11.56
C HIS A 116 6.39 9.52 11.25
N HIS A 117 7.69 9.52 10.92
CA HIS A 117 8.47 10.71 10.60
C HIS A 117 8.37 11.16 9.13
N GLN A 118 7.79 10.36 8.22
CA GLN A 118 7.77 10.69 6.79
C GLN A 118 6.94 11.91 6.41
N SER A 119 6.02 12.35 7.28
CA SER A 119 5.20 13.55 7.06
C SER A 119 6.07 14.79 6.93
N GLN A 120 5.85 15.60 5.90
CA GLN A 120 6.55 16.88 5.73
C GLN A 120 5.79 18.06 6.37
N ASP A 121 4.57 17.80 6.84
CA ASP A 121 3.80 18.70 7.68
C ASP A 121 3.71 18.14 9.11
N TYR A 122 3.53 19.00 10.11
CA TYR A 122 3.40 18.58 11.50
C TYR A 122 2.10 19.10 12.14
N ASN A 123 1.19 18.16 12.40
CA ASN A 123 -0.16 18.44 12.91
C ASN A 123 -0.78 17.16 13.50
N LEU A 124 -2.01 17.22 14.03
CA LEU A 124 -2.63 16.07 14.69
C LEU A 124 -2.87 14.87 13.76
N SER A 125 -2.92 15.05 12.43
CA SER A 125 -2.97 13.91 11.50
C SER A 125 -1.64 13.15 11.45
N THR A 126 -0.50 13.80 11.72
CA THR A 126 0.82 13.18 11.83
C THR A 126 0.86 12.13 12.96
N ALA A 127 0.14 12.38 14.07
CA ALA A 127 0.01 11.40 15.15
C ALA A 127 -0.60 10.08 14.67
N LEU A 128 -1.51 10.15 13.69
CA LEU A 128 -2.18 8.98 13.11
C LEU A 128 -1.35 8.29 12.03
N ARG A 129 -0.19 8.85 11.63
CA ARG A 129 0.71 8.24 10.66
C ARG A 129 1.49 7.08 11.28
N GLN A 130 0.87 5.92 11.36
CA GLN A 130 1.43 4.75 12.05
C GLN A 130 1.94 3.68 11.08
N THR A 131 3.00 2.99 11.48
CA THR A 131 3.59 1.84 10.76
C THR A 131 2.71 0.59 10.86
N SER A 132 2.82 -0.32 9.87
CA SER A 132 2.20 -1.65 9.96
C SER A 132 3.17 -2.75 10.41
N SER A 133 4.48 -2.44 10.57
CA SER A 133 5.52 -3.43 10.86
C SER A 133 6.04 -3.42 12.31
N GLY A 134 5.60 -2.46 13.15
CA GLY A 134 6.09 -2.32 14.53
C GLY A 134 5.87 -3.56 15.41
N ALA A 135 4.82 -4.34 15.15
CA ALA A 135 4.50 -5.55 15.92
C ALA A 135 5.51 -6.70 15.73
N LEU A 136 6.37 -6.66 14.70
CA LEU A 136 7.31 -7.73 14.40
C LEU A 136 8.43 -7.84 15.45
N LEU A 137 8.95 -6.69 15.89
CA LEU A 137 10.10 -6.63 16.82
C LEU A 137 9.83 -5.80 18.07
N GLY A 138 8.81 -4.92 18.08
CA GLY A 138 8.57 -4.01 19.20
C GLY A 138 8.20 -4.71 20.52
N TRP A 139 7.64 -5.92 20.46
CA TRP A 139 7.24 -6.68 21.65
C TRP A 139 8.43 -7.04 22.57
N VAL A 140 9.64 -7.14 22.03
CA VAL A 140 10.87 -7.49 22.77
C VAL A 140 11.12 -6.51 23.91
N PHE A 141 10.84 -5.22 23.71
CA PHE A 141 11.07 -4.16 24.69
C PHE A 141 10.11 -4.20 25.87
N TYR A 142 8.99 -4.91 25.74
CA TYR A 142 7.99 -5.06 26.80
C TYR A 142 8.08 -6.41 27.53
N VAL A 143 8.97 -7.30 27.10
CA VAL A 143 9.29 -8.56 27.81
C VAL A 143 9.64 -8.31 29.29
N PRO A 144 10.45 -7.30 29.66
CA PRO A 144 10.76 -7.03 31.07
C PRO A 144 9.50 -6.81 31.93
N MET A 145 8.46 -6.17 31.40
CA MET A 145 7.20 -5.97 32.14
C MET A 145 6.45 -7.29 32.37
N ALA A 146 6.41 -8.17 31.36
CA ALA A 146 5.81 -9.49 31.49
C ALA A 146 6.56 -10.33 32.54
N LEU A 147 7.90 -10.30 32.51
CA LEU A 147 8.74 -11.00 33.49
C LEU A 147 8.58 -10.45 34.91
N ALA A 148 8.41 -9.13 35.06
CA ALA A 148 8.09 -8.50 36.35
C ALA A 148 6.67 -8.86 36.86
N GLY A 149 5.85 -9.48 36.03
CA GLY A 149 4.51 -9.94 36.37
C GLY A 149 3.44 -8.86 36.29
N VAL A 150 3.61 -7.84 35.45
CA VAL A 150 2.53 -6.88 35.15
C VAL A 150 1.40 -7.61 34.40
N PRO A 151 0.15 -7.60 34.90
CA PRO A 151 -0.95 -8.31 34.25
C PRO A 151 -1.23 -7.76 32.84
N PRO A 152 -1.59 -8.63 31.86
CA PRO A 152 -1.88 -8.19 30.49
C PRO A 152 -2.92 -7.09 30.36
N LEU A 153 -3.92 -7.08 31.25
CA LEU A 153 -4.92 -6.01 31.32
C LEU A 153 -4.28 -4.67 31.70
N VAL A 154 -3.45 -4.66 32.75
CA VAL A 154 -2.74 -3.46 33.21
C VAL A 154 -1.82 -2.95 32.10
N PHE A 155 -1.03 -3.85 31.49
CA PHE A 155 -0.18 -3.55 30.34
C PHE A 155 -0.96 -2.91 29.18
N GLY A 156 -2.09 -3.49 28.78
CA GLY A 156 -2.90 -2.97 27.69
C GLY A 156 -3.49 -1.58 27.99
N VAL A 157 -3.88 -1.32 29.23
CA VAL A 157 -4.43 -0.02 29.64
C VAL A 157 -3.33 1.05 29.70
N VAL A 158 -2.17 0.79 30.31
CA VAL A 158 -1.08 1.78 30.35
C VAL A 158 -0.52 2.06 28.94
N ALA A 159 -0.48 1.05 28.07
CA ALA A 159 -0.14 1.22 26.66
C ALA A 159 -1.11 2.16 25.94
N LEU A 160 -2.41 2.07 26.25
CA LEU A 160 -3.43 2.96 25.69
C LEU A 160 -3.29 4.39 26.23
N ILE A 161 -3.01 4.55 27.53
CA ILE A 161 -2.78 5.86 28.15
C ILE A 161 -1.60 6.56 27.47
N ASP A 162 -0.48 5.85 27.31
CA ASP A 162 0.71 6.35 26.62
C ASP A 162 0.40 6.74 25.17
N LEU A 163 -0.27 5.87 24.41
CA LEU A 163 -0.68 6.16 23.03
C LEU A 163 -1.56 7.42 22.93
N LEU A 164 -2.53 7.58 23.83
CA LEU A 164 -3.42 8.75 23.85
C LEU A 164 -2.69 10.02 24.25
N TYR A 165 -1.74 9.93 25.19
CA TYR A 165 -0.88 11.06 25.54
C TYR A 165 -0.06 11.51 24.33
N GLN A 166 0.49 10.58 23.56
CA GLN A 166 1.29 10.90 22.39
C GLN A 166 0.47 11.56 21.25
N PHE A 167 -0.86 11.50 21.26
CA PHE A 167 -1.65 12.15 20.22
C PHE A 167 -1.53 13.69 20.25
N TRP A 168 -1.72 14.32 21.40
CA TRP A 168 -1.87 15.78 21.49
C TRP A 168 -0.55 16.56 21.31
N VAL A 169 0.60 15.88 21.48
CA VAL A 169 1.93 16.50 21.29
C VAL A 169 2.26 16.76 19.81
N HIS A 170 1.47 16.24 18.87
CA HIS A 170 1.63 16.47 17.43
C HIS A 170 0.96 17.75 16.96
N THR A 171 1.49 18.90 17.34
CA THR A 171 0.95 20.19 16.89
C THR A 171 2.01 21.28 16.82
N GLU A 172 1.88 22.17 15.84
CA GLU A 172 2.60 23.45 15.79
C GLU A 172 1.82 24.60 16.46
N GLN A 173 0.57 24.37 16.87
CA GLN A 173 -0.30 25.44 17.42
C GLN A 173 0.02 25.77 18.89
N VAL A 174 0.71 24.87 19.59
CA VAL A 174 1.13 25.03 20.99
C VAL A 174 2.64 25.26 21.02
N GLY A 175 3.06 26.43 21.51
CA GLY A 175 4.48 26.76 21.67
C GLY A 175 5.13 26.02 22.84
N ARG A 176 6.15 26.64 23.43
CA ARG A 176 6.82 26.11 24.62
C ARG A 176 5.94 26.31 25.87
N LEU A 177 5.95 25.34 26.78
CA LEU A 177 5.16 25.32 28.01
C LEU A 177 6.02 25.52 29.27
N GLY A 178 7.33 25.77 29.10
CA GLY A 178 8.21 26.20 30.19
C GLY A 178 8.60 25.07 31.13
N TRP A 179 7.99 25.01 32.31
CA TRP A 179 8.31 23.95 33.28
C TRP A 179 7.87 22.56 32.80
N PHE A 180 6.78 22.51 32.03
CA PHE A 180 6.22 21.25 31.53
C PHE A 180 7.18 20.56 30.56
N ASP A 181 7.78 21.30 29.62
CA ASP A 181 8.79 20.85 28.64
C ASP A 181 10.04 20.22 29.29
N ARG A 182 10.22 20.43 30.60
CA ARG A 182 11.35 19.89 31.35
C ARG A 182 11.11 18.47 31.85
N TRP A 183 9.86 18.10 32.12
CA TRP A 183 9.50 16.85 32.80
C TRP A 183 8.64 15.94 31.92
N PHE A 184 7.74 16.53 31.16
CA PHE A 184 6.78 15.84 30.32
C PHE A 184 7.07 16.14 28.85
N CYS A 185 6.84 15.15 27.99
CA CYS A 185 6.95 15.34 26.55
C CYS A 185 5.85 16.29 26.11
N SER A 186 6.24 17.47 25.65
CA SER A 186 5.33 18.50 25.19
C SER A 186 5.37 18.61 23.66
N PRO A 187 4.47 19.40 23.05
CA PRO A 187 4.53 19.69 21.63
C PRO A 187 5.88 20.27 21.17
N SER A 188 6.57 21.06 22.01
CA SER A 188 7.91 21.58 21.65
C SER A 188 8.96 20.49 21.65
N ASN A 189 8.95 19.60 22.65
CA ASN A 189 9.88 18.47 22.68
C ASN A 189 9.67 17.54 21.49
N HIS A 190 8.41 17.26 21.15
CA HIS A 190 8.07 16.33 20.07
C HIS A 190 8.30 16.94 18.68
N ARG A 191 8.15 18.26 18.50
CA ARG A 191 8.58 18.93 17.26
C ARG A 191 10.08 18.77 17.00
N VAL A 192 10.91 18.96 18.02
CA VAL A 192 12.36 18.72 17.94
C VAL A 192 12.62 17.27 17.54
N HIS A 193 11.93 16.32 18.17
CA HIS A 193 12.06 14.90 17.84
C HIS A 193 11.75 14.58 16.37
N HIS A 194 10.71 15.22 15.81
CA HIS A 194 10.31 15.01 14.41
C HIS A 194 11.15 15.78 13.39
N ALA A 195 12.05 16.66 13.83
CA ALA A 195 12.78 17.54 12.94
C ALA A 195 14.00 16.83 12.30
N VAL A 196 14.29 17.17 11.05
CA VAL A 196 15.45 16.66 10.30
C VAL A 196 16.67 17.58 10.39
N ASN A 197 16.57 18.69 11.13
CA ASN A 197 17.67 19.61 11.44
C ASN A 197 18.86 18.86 12.08
N ASP A 198 20.09 19.19 11.69
CA ASP A 198 21.29 18.54 12.24
C ASP A 198 21.36 18.65 13.78
N ALA A 199 20.92 19.78 14.35
CA ALA A 199 20.92 20.00 15.80
C ALA A 199 19.84 19.20 16.56
N TYR A 200 18.84 18.65 15.85
CA TYR A 200 17.66 18.00 16.43
C TYR A 200 17.61 16.50 16.17
N LEU A 201 18.47 15.96 15.30
CA LEU A 201 18.56 14.52 15.07
C LEU A 201 18.82 13.75 16.35
N ASP A 202 18.13 12.61 16.48
CA ASP A 202 18.36 11.65 17.56
C ASP A 202 18.20 12.28 18.96
N LYS A 203 17.10 13.02 19.13
CA LYS A 203 16.73 13.69 20.39
C LYS A 203 15.28 13.42 20.80
N ASN A 204 15.04 13.56 22.11
CA ASN A 204 13.71 13.56 22.73
C ASN A 204 12.85 12.32 22.43
N TYR A 205 13.30 11.14 22.85
CA TYR A 205 12.60 9.87 22.62
C TYR A 205 11.47 9.56 23.62
N GLY A 206 11.34 10.33 24.71
CA GLY A 206 10.31 10.12 25.73
C GLY A 206 8.88 10.17 25.19
N GLY A 207 8.03 9.24 25.63
CA GLY A 207 6.61 9.19 25.24
C GLY A 207 5.78 10.16 26.07
N ILE A 208 5.68 9.92 27.37
CA ILE A 208 5.07 10.81 28.37
C ILE A 208 6.13 11.65 29.08
N LEU A 209 7.24 11.04 29.51
CA LEU A 209 8.25 11.72 30.31
C LEU A 209 9.52 12.03 29.52
N ILE A 210 10.04 13.25 29.68
CA ILE A 210 11.36 13.68 29.17
C ILE A 210 12.50 13.30 30.13
N LEU A 211 12.15 12.75 31.29
CA LEU A 211 13.09 12.30 32.31
C LEU A 211 14.18 11.39 31.74
N TRP A 212 13.80 10.41 30.91
CA TRP A 212 14.74 9.45 30.33
C TRP A 212 15.72 10.11 29.37
N ASP A 213 15.26 11.07 28.56
CA ASP A 213 16.13 11.83 27.67
C ASP A 213 17.20 12.61 28.43
N ARG A 214 16.87 13.12 29.62
CA ARG A 214 17.85 13.80 30.48
C ARG A 214 18.83 12.81 31.11
N MET A 215 18.33 11.69 31.60
CA MET A 215 19.15 10.65 32.22
C MET A 215 20.15 10.04 31.24
N PHE A 216 19.74 9.82 29.98
CA PHE A 216 20.54 9.16 28.96
C PHE A 216 21.16 10.11 27.92
N GLY A 217 21.07 11.42 28.14
CA GLY A 217 21.78 12.43 27.33
C GLY A 217 21.21 12.68 25.93
N THR A 218 19.93 12.40 25.71
CA THR A 218 19.23 12.59 24.42
C THR A 218 18.28 13.79 24.42
N PHE A 219 18.21 14.55 25.52
CA PHE A 219 17.38 15.75 25.60
C PHE A 219 17.93 16.91 24.75
N LYS A 220 17.04 17.56 23.99
CA LYS A 220 17.29 18.81 23.28
C LYS A 220 16.07 19.71 23.38
N ASP A 221 16.32 20.94 23.78
CA ASP A 221 15.28 21.96 23.84
C ASP A 221 15.04 22.59 22.45
N GLU A 222 13.82 23.03 22.19
CA GLU A 222 13.47 23.70 20.92
C GLU A 222 14.12 25.09 20.89
N ASP A 223 14.99 25.33 19.90
CA ASP A 223 15.62 26.62 19.68
C ASP A 223 14.62 27.57 18.99
N ALA A 224 14.38 28.72 19.60
CA ALA A 224 13.50 29.74 19.03
C ALA A 224 14.05 30.36 17.73
N GLN A 225 15.36 30.23 17.46
CA GLN A 225 16.02 30.75 16.27
C GLN A 225 16.10 29.72 15.13
N GLU A 226 15.94 28.42 15.42
CA GLU A 226 16.03 27.36 14.43
C GLU A 226 14.68 26.66 14.25
N LYS A 227 13.99 27.02 13.16
CA LYS A 227 12.71 26.41 12.81
C LYS A 227 12.88 24.91 12.52
N CYS A 228 12.03 24.10 13.14
CA CYS A 228 11.90 22.67 12.84
C CYS A 228 11.49 22.44 11.37
N VAL A 229 12.22 21.58 10.67
CA VAL A 229 11.90 21.08 9.33
C VAL A 229 11.55 19.60 9.44
N TYR A 230 10.42 19.17 8.86
CA TYR A 230 9.90 17.81 9.05
C TYR A 230 10.08 16.92 7.82
N GLY A 231 9.94 15.61 8.02
CA GLY A 231 10.08 14.58 7.01
C GLY A 231 11.18 13.59 7.41
N THR A 232 11.83 13.00 6.40
CA THR A 232 12.98 12.12 6.61
C THR A 232 14.11 12.50 5.67
N ARG A 233 15.36 12.25 6.07
CA ARG A 233 16.53 12.54 5.22
C ARG A 233 16.54 11.71 3.93
N GLY A 234 15.98 10.50 3.98
CA GLY A 234 15.63 9.71 2.80
C GLY A 234 14.16 9.93 2.43
N LEU A 235 13.87 11.04 1.72
CA LEU A 235 12.50 11.48 1.42
C LEU A 235 11.63 10.36 0.81
N LEU A 236 10.38 10.27 1.28
CA LEU A 236 9.40 9.31 0.75
C LEU A 236 8.97 9.64 -0.68
N ASN A 237 8.67 10.91 -0.94
CA ASN A 237 8.17 11.42 -2.23
C ASN A 237 7.04 10.57 -2.84
N SER A 238 6.08 10.15 -2.00
CA SER A 238 4.93 9.37 -2.44
C SER A 238 3.77 9.45 -1.46
N TRP A 239 2.55 9.35 -1.99
CA TRP A 239 1.32 9.14 -1.21
C TRP A 239 0.88 7.67 -1.13
N ASP A 240 1.70 6.74 -1.64
CA ASP A 240 1.41 5.31 -1.62
C ASP A 240 1.68 4.72 -0.21
N PRO A 241 0.64 4.25 0.51
CA PRO A 241 0.80 3.76 1.88
C PRO A 241 1.58 2.43 1.95
N LEU A 242 1.57 1.64 0.88
CA LEU A 242 2.36 0.42 0.79
C LEU A 242 3.84 0.76 0.62
N TRP A 243 4.14 1.68 -0.29
CA TRP A 243 5.51 2.14 -0.49
C TRP A 243 6.07 2.85 0.74
N ALA A 244 5.25 3.63 1.45
CA ALA A 244 5.64 4.26 2.71
C ALA A 244 6.16 3.25 3.75
N ASN A 245 5.51 2.09 3.87
CA ASN A 245 5.95 1.00 4.76
C ASN A 245 7.15 0.22 4.18
N ALA A 246 7.32 0.15 2.85
CA ALA A 246 8.31 -0.70 2.20
C ALA A 246 9.64 -0.02 1.85
N GLN A 247 9.65 1.30 1.63
CA GLN A 247 10.79 2.03 1.05
C GLN A 247 12.09 1.83 1.83
N VAL A 248 12.04 1.95 3.16
CA VAL A 248 13.24 1.80 4.00
C VAL A 248 13.75 0.36 3.94
N TYR A 249 12.87 -0.63 4.10
CA TYR A 249 13.23 -2.05 3.97
C TYR A 249 13.82 -2.39 2.59
N ALA A 250 13.26 -1.84 1.51
CA ALA A 250 13.79 -2.03 0.16
C ALA A 250 15.20 -1.47 0.02
N GLY A 251 15.48 -0.31 0.62
CA GLY A 251 16.82 0.27 0.68
C GLY A 251 17.82 -0.61 1.45
N LEU A 252 17.42 -1.16 2.59
CA LEU A 252 18.24 -2.08 3.38
C LEU A 252 18.49 -3.40 2.63
N ALA A 253 17.46 -3.97 2.01
CA ALA A 253 17.57 -5.18 1.20
C ALA A 253 18.51 -4.97 0.00
N HIS A 254 18.42 -3.81 -0.67
CA HIS A 254 19.33 -3.45 -1.76
C HIS A 254 20.79 -3.41 -1.28
N ASP A 255 21.07 -2.70 -0.19
CA ASP A 255 22.44 -2.55 0.32
C ASP A 255 22.98 -3.90 0.85
N SER A 256 22.13 -4.69 1.51
CA SER A 256 22.45 -6.05 1.96
C SER A 256 22.74 -7.00 0.79
N TRP A 257 21.91 -6.99 -0.26
CA TRP A 257 22.10 -7.83 -1.45
C TRP A 257 23.42 -7.54 -2.17
N HIS A 258 23.77 -6.25 -2.30
CA HIS A 258 24.95 -5.84 -3.04
C HIS A 258 26.26 -5.88 -2.24
N ALA A 259 26.21 -5.91 -0.91
CA ALA A 259 27.42 -6.00 -0.08
C ALA A 259 28.24 -7.25 -0.41
N ARG A 260 29.56 -7.11 -0.56
CA ARG A 260 30.47 -8.25 -0.84
C ARG A 260 30.67 -9.15 0.38
N SER A 261 30.70 -8.58 1.58
CA SER A 261 30.92 -9.32 2.83
C SER A 261 29.59 -9.81 3.43
N TRP A 262 29.51 -11.09 3.80
CA TRP A 262 28.36 -11.66 4.50
C TRP A 262 28.05 -10.96 5.83
N LEU A 263 29.08 -10.52 6.55
CA LEU A 263 28.90 -9.76 7.79
C LEU A 263 28.22 -8.42 7.52
N ASP A 264 28.60 -7.75 6.44
CA ASP A 264 28.00 -6.47 6.06
C ASP A 264 26.55 -6.64 5.60
N LYS A 265 26.23 -7.78 4.96
CA LYS A 265 24.84 -8.14 4.65
C LYS A 265 23.95 -8.14 5.90
N LEU A 266 24.47 -8.58 7.05
CA LEU A 266 23.75 -8.56 8.33
C LEU A 266 23.81 -7.18 9.01
N LYS A 267 24.98 -6.54 9.03
CA LYS A 267 25.18 -5.23 9.68
C LYS A 267 24.26 -4.15 9.14
N VAL A 268 23.93 -4.17 7.84
CA VAL A 268 23.00 -3.21 7.21
C VAL A 268 21.69 -3.08 8.00
N TRP A 269 21.21 -4.17 8.60
CA TRP A 269 19.93 -4.20 9.31
C TRP A 269 20.01 -3.68 10.75
N ILE A 270 21.18 -3.77 11.39
CA ILE A 270 21.34 -3.52 12.82
C ILE A 270 22.04 -2.18 13.09
N GLN A 271 22.96 -1.77 12.23
CA GLN A 271 23.69 -0.51 12.32
C GLN A 271 22.75 0.70 12.27
N PRO A 272 23.22 1.89 12.69
CA PRO A 272 22.41 3.11 12.65
C PRO A 272 21.87 3.43 11.25
N PRO A 273 20.67 4.03 11.15
CA PRO A 273 20.12 4.49 9.88
C PRO A 273 21.13 5.37 9.11
N GLY A 274 21.33 5.04 7.84
CA GLY A 274 22.29 5.75 6.98
C GLY A 274 23.67 5.09 6.90
N TRP A 275 24.02 4.16 7.80
CA TRP A 275 25.21 3.31 7.62
C TRP A 275 25.07 2.45 6.37
N ARG A 276 26.15 2.34 5.59
CA ARG A 276 26.22 1.50 4.39
C ARG A 276 27.59 0.83 4.31
N PRO A 277 27.68 -0.41 3.78
CA PRO A 277 28.97 -1.06 3.49
C PRO A 277 29.78 -0.20 2.53
N ALA A 278 31.09 -0.06 2.78
CA ALA A 278 31.95 0.84 2.00
C ALA A 278 31.92 0.52 0.50
N ASP A 279 31.94 -0.77 0.15
CA ASP A 279 31.91 -1.25 -1.24
C ASP A 279 30.57 -0.94 -1.94
N VAL A 280 29.48 -0.86 -1.18
CA VAL A 280 28.15 -0.50 -1.70
C VAL A 280 28.03 1.02 -1.81
N ALA A 281 28.53 1.76 -0.83
CA ALA A 281 28.55 3.23 -0.85
C ALA A 281 29.37 3.78 -2.01
N GLU A 282 30.50 3.13 -2.34
CA GLU A 282 31.36 3.49 -3.49
C GLU A 282 30.67 3.19 -4.84
N ARG A 283 30.08 2.00 -4.99
CA ARG A 283 29.46 1.58 -6.26
C ARG A 283 28.09 2.20 -6.51
N PHE A 284 27.36 2.53 -5.45
CA PHE A 284 26.00 3.07 -5.49
C PHE A 284 25.89 4.29 -4.57
N PRO A 285 26.60 5.40 -4.87
CA PRO A 285 26.62 6.57 -3.99
C PRO A 285 25.23 7.18 -3.82
N LYS A 286 24.93 7.65 -2.61
CA LYS A 286 23.73 8.43 -2.29
C LYS A 286 24.15 9.87 -2.02
N PRO A 287 23.43 10.89 -2.54
CA PRO A 287 23.77 12.28 -2.26
C PRO A 287 23.63 12.58 -0.77
N ALA A 288 24.48 13.47 -0.26
CA ALA A 288 24.34 13.97 1.11
C ALA A 288 23.03 14.74 1.26
N PHE A 289 22.37 14.58 2.40
CA PHE A 289 21.15 15.32 2.71
C PHE A 289 21.47 16.80 2.92
N SER A 290 20.63 17.68 2.36
CA SER A 290 20.70 19.12 2.58
C SER A 290 19.28 19.68 2.70
N ILE A 291 19.01 20.37 3.81
CA ILE A 291 17.72 21.02 4.06
C ILE A 291 17.41 22.06 2.99
N ALA A 292 18.43 22.79 2.52
CA ALA A 292 18.27 23.80 1.48
C ALA A 292 17.81 23.22 0.12
N GLN A 293 18.05 21.93 -0.12
CA GLN A 293 17.65 21.24 -1.34
C GLN A 293 16.34 20.45 -1.16
N MET A 294 15.77 20.44 0.05
CA MET A 294 14.54 19.71 0.33
C MET A 294 13.36 20.38 -0.35
N GLN A 295 12.73 19.65 -1.28
CA GLN A 295 11.47 20.07 -1.90
C GLN A 295 10.30 19.37 -1.23
N LEU A 296 9.26 20.15 -0.90
CA LEU A 296 8.01 19.60 -0.42
C LEU A 296 7.36 18.77 -1.53
N TYR A 297 7.05 17.51 -1.22
CA TYR A 297 6.31 16.64 -2.10
C TYR A 297 4.86 17.11 -2.13
N HIS A 298 4.45 17.69 -3.27
CA HIS A 298 3.12 18.24 -3.46
C HIS A 298 2.71 18.15 -4.94
N PRO A 299 2.51 16.92 -5.47
CA PRO A 299 2.03 16.77 -6.84
C PRO A 299 0.69 17.51 -7.01
N PRO A 300 0.50 18.21 -8.15
CA PRO A 300 -0.69 19.04 -8.34
C PRO A 300 -1.96 18.17 -8.45
N MET A 301 -3.01 18.58 -7.74
CA MET A 301 -4.33 17.95 -7.80
C MET A 301 -5.38 18.94 -8.30
N SER A 302 -6.11 18.58 -9.37
CA SER A 302 -7.27 19.35 -9.80
C SER A 302 -8.38 19.32 -8.74
N ARG A 303 -9.28 20.31 -8.76
CA ARG A 303 -10.42 20.35 -7.81
C ARG A 303 -11.27 19.08 -7.88
N THR A 304 -11.44 18.51 -9.06
CA THR A 304 -12.17 17.23 -9.25
C THR A 304 -11.46 16.07 -8.56
N VAL A 305 -10.13 15.98 -8.67
CA VAL A 305 -9.34 14.95 -7.99
C VAL A 305 -9.37 15.14 -6.48
N GLN A 306 -9.33 16.37 -5.98
CA GLN A 306 -9.46 16.66 -4.54
C GLN A 306 -10.81 16.18 -3.99
N TRP A 307 -11.92 16.50 -4.69
CA TRP A 307 -13.25 16.03 -4.30
C TRP A 307 -13.38 14.51 -4.37
N PHE A 308 -12.88 13.90 -5.43
CA PHE A 308 -12.83 12.44 -5.56
C PHE A 308 -12.06 11.82 -4.39
N ALA A 309 -10.89 12.36 -4.05
CA ALA A 309 -10.07 11.88 -2.96
C ALA A 309 -10.79 11.97 -1.61
N LEU A 310 -11.48 13.08 -1.33
CA LEU A 310 -12.26 13.27 -0.09
C LEU A 310 -13.40 12.25 0.02
N VAL A 311 -14.17 12.04 -1.05
CA VAL A 311 -15.27 11.06 -1.07
C VAL A 311 -14.74 9.64 -0.89
N GLN A 312 -13.70 9.27 -1.64
CA GLN A 312 -13.05 7.96 -1.54
C GLN A 312 -12.45 7.72 -0.16
N PHE A 313 -11.85 8.74 0.44
CA PHE A 313 -11.29 8.68 1.77
C PHE A 313 -12.38 8.50 2.84
N ALA A 314 -13.51 9.22 2.74
CA ALA A 314 -14.65 9.01 3.63
C ALA A 314 -15.20 7.57 3.54
N LEU A 315 -15.38 7.06 2.31
CA LEU A 315 -15.81 5.68 2.08
C LEU A 315 -14.80 4.66 2.63
N LEU A 316 -13.50 4.92 2.46
CA LEU A 316 -12.43 4.09 3.03
C LEU A 316 -12.53 4.04 4.55
N LEU A 317 -12.70 5.18 5.23
CA LEU A 317 -12.83 5.22 6.69
C LEU A 317 -14.07 4.48 7.17
N THR A 318 -15.20 4.60 6.47
CA THR A 318 -16.40 3.80 6.76
C THR A 318 -16.13 2.31 6.58
N GLY A 319 -15.44 1.91 5.51
CA GLY A 319 -15.04 0.52 5.28
C GLY A 319 -14.09 -0.02 6.35
N VAL A 320 -13.12 0.78 6.79
CA VAL A 320 -12.20 0.44 7.90
C VAL A 320 -12.96 0.28 9.21
N ALA A 321 -13.89 1.20 9.52
CA ALA A 321 -14.71 1.11 10.71
C ALA A 321 -15.59 -0.16 10.70
N ALA A 322 -16.24 -0.46 9.57
CA ALA A 322 -17.04 -1.67 9.40
C ALA A 322 -16.18 -2.95 9.55
N PHE A 323 -15.00 -2.98 8.92
CA PHE A 323 -14.05 -4.08 9.07
C PHE A 323 -13.65 -4.30 10.53
N LEU A 324 -13.16 -3.26 11.21
CA LEU A 324 -12.71 -3.35 12.60
C LEU A 324 -13.83 -3.74 13.56
N TRP A 325 -15.08 -3.32 13.29
CA TRP A 325 -16.22 -3.64 14.14
C TRP A 325 -16.47 -5.15 14.29
N GLN A 326 -16.18 -5.91 13.23
CA GLN A 326 -16.38 -7.35 13.16
C GLN A 326 -15.09 -8.19 13.17
N ALA A 327 -13.93 -7.54 13.02
CA ALA A 327 -12.65 -8.22 12.78
C ALA A 327 -12.29 -9.26 13.85
N ASP A 328 -12.55 -8.96 15.13
CA ASP A 328 -12.20 -9.87 16.24
C ASP A 328 -13.06 -11.14 16.30
N ALA A 329 -14.22 -11.16 15.63
CA ALA A 329 -15.14 -12.30 15.61
C ALA A 329 -15.19 -13.02 14.26
N ALA A 330 -14.77 -12.37 13.18
CA ALA A 330 -14.84 -12.92 11.83
C ALA A 330 -13.72 -13.94 11.55
N PRO A 331 -13.95 -14.95 10.68
CA PRO A 331 -12.90 -15.86 10.23
C PRO A 331 -11.73 -15.12 9.56
N LEU A 332 -10.51 -15.63 9.75
CA LEU A 332 -9.29 -15.02 9.21
C LEU A 332 -9.35 -14.84 7.68
N ALA A 333 -9.92 -15.81 6.95
CA ALA A 333 -10.08 -15.72 5.50
C ALA A 333 -11.01 -14.56 5.09
N GLN A 334 -12.10 -14.34 5.82
CA GLN A 334 -12.99 -13.20 5.59
C GLN A 334 -12.28 -11.87 5.89
N ASN A 335 -11.52 -11.82 6.99
CA ASN A 335 -10.72 -10.63 7.29
C ASN A 335 -9.67 -10.35 6.20
N ALA A 336 -8.99 -11.39 5.69
CA ALA A 336 -8.00 -11.23 4.63
C ALA A 336 -8.62 -10.68 3.33
N LEU A 337 -9.84 -11.12 2.97
CA LEU A 337 -10.56 -10.61 1.81
C LEU A 337 -10.92 -9.14 1.94
N TRP A 338 -11.53 -8.74 3.06
CA TRP A 338 -11.87 -7.34 3.28
C TRP A 338 -10.64 -6.45 3.43
N PHE A 339 -9.57 -6.96 4.06
CA PHE A 339 -8.28 -6.28 4.11
C PHE A 339 -7.73 -6.01 2.70
N ALA A 340 -7.77 -6.99 1.79
CA ALA A 340 -7.33 -6.81 0.40
C ALA A 340 -8.16 -5.76 -0.36
N VAL A 341 -9.47 -5.68 -0.10
CA VAL A 341 -10.35 -4.62 -0.65
C VAL A 341 -9.90 -3.25 -0.14
N LEU A 342 -9.76 -3.08 1.17
CA LEU A 342 -9.36 -1.81 1.78
C LEU A 342 -7.96 -1.39 1.31
N LEU A 343 -7.04 -2.34 1.17
CA LEU A 343 -5.69 -2.11 0.65
C LEU A 343 -5.72 -1.61 -0.80
N THR A 344 -6.58 -2.19 -1.63
CA THR A 344 -6.78 -1.75 -3.03
C THR A 344 -7.32 -0.31 -3.09
N VAL A 345 -8.28 0.02 -2.22
CA VAL A 345 -8.82 1.39 -2.10
C VAL A 345 -7.72 2.36 -1.66
N GLN A 346 -6.96 2.03 -0.61
CA GLN A 346 -5.86 2.84 -0.10
C GLN A 346 -4.77 3.10 -1.13
N TRP A 347 -4.29 2.05 -1.79
CA TRP A 347 -3.26 2.16 -2.82
C TRP A 347 -3.75 2.98 -4.02
N SER A 348 -4.97 2.70 -4.52
CA SER A 348 -5.52 3.41 -5.68
C SER A 348 -5.79 4.88 -5.39
N LEU A 349 -6.24 5.22 -4.17
CA LEU A 349 -6.40 6.60 -3.71
C LEU A 349 -5.05 7.35 -3.71
N GLY A 350 -4.01 6.76 -3.12
CA GLY A 350 -2.66 7.32 -3.15
C GLY A 350 -2.14 7.51 -4.58
N ALA A 351 -2.39 6.54 -5.47
CA ALA A 351 -2.03 6.61 -6.88
C ALA A 351 -2.76 7.73 -7.64
N VAL A 352 -4.04 7.97 -7.37
CA VAL A 352 -4.80 9.08 -7.97
C VAL A 352 -4.31 10.44 -7.49
N MET A 353 -4.10 10.61 -6.18
CA MET A 353 -3.66 11.90 -5.60
C MET A 353 -2.29 12.36 -6.11
N GLN A 354 -1.45 11.43 -6.57
CA GLN A 354 -0.15 11.73 -7.17
C GLN A 354 -0.12 11.56 -8.70
N GLY A 355 -1.28 11.43 -9.36
CA GLY A 355 -1.39 11.40 -10.82
C GLY A 355 -0.83 10.14 -11.51
N ARG A 356 -0.57 9.05 -10.78
CA ARG A 356 -0.09 7.78 -11.36
C ARG A 356 -1.18 7.05 -12.15
N ILE A 357 -2.43 7.15 -11.68
CA ILE A 357 -3.61 6.61 -12.36
C ILE A 357 -4.76 7.63 -12.34
N GLY A 358 -5.69 7.50 -13.28
CA GLY A 358 -6.92 8.31 -13.29
C GLY A 358 -8.03 7.74 -12.40
N MET A 359 -9.04 8.55 -12.09
CA MET A 359 -10.18 8.18 -11.23
C MET A 359 -10.92 6.93 -11.72
N LEU A 360 -11.16 6.80 -13.04
CA LEU A 360 -11.86 5.63 -13.59
C LEU A 360 -11.06 4.34 -13.44
N MET A 361 -9.72 4.40 -13.51
CA MET A 361 -8.87 3.23 -13.27
C MET A 361 -8.94 2.82 -11.80
N ALA A 362 -8.90 3.80 -10.89
CA ALA A 362 -9.08 3.52 -9.45
C ALA A 362 -10.44 2.86 -9.18
N LEU A 363 -11.54 3.41 -9.71
CA LEU A 363 -12.88 2.84 -9.55
C LEU A 363 -12.99 1.43 -10.14
N MET A 364 -12.37 1.16 -11.29
CA MET A 364 -12.31 -0.17 -11.89
C MET A 364 -11.64 -1.17 -10.93
N LEU A 365 -10.47 -0.81 -10.38
CA LEU A 365 -9.72 -1.67 -9.46
C LEU A 365 -10.47 -1.91 -8.15
N GLN A 366 -11.11 -0.88 -7.60
CA GLN A 366 -11.91 -1.00 -6.38
C GLN A 366 -13.15 -1.88 -6.61
N SER A 367 -13.86 -1.67 -7.73
CA SER A 367 -14.99 -2.52 -8.13
C SER A 367 -14.57 -3.97 -8.36
N ALA A 368 -13.40 -4.21 -8.97
CA ALA A 368 -12.83 -5.54 -9.16
C ALA A 368 -12.53 -6.25 -7.82
N ALA A 369 -11.93 -5.53 -6.86
CA ALA A 369 -11.66 -6.07 -5.53
C ALA A 369 -12.96 -6.42 -4.80
N LEU A 370 -13.98 -5.55 -4.88
CA LEU A 370 -15.30 -5.80 -4.32
C LEU A 370 -16.00 -6.99 -4.99
N ALA A 371 -15.96 -7.10 -6.32
CA ALA A 371 -16.51 -8.22 -7.07
C ALA A 371 -15.87 -9.56 -6.65
N THR A 372 -14.55 -9.55 -6.44
CA THR A 372 -13.78 -10.72 -5.99
C THR A 372 -14.14 -11.12 -4.57
N ALA A 373 -14.13 -10.18 -3.62
CA ALA A 373 -14.44 -10.45 -2.21
C ALA A 373 -15.90 -10.88 -2.01
N THR A 374 -16.85 -10.21 -2.65
CA THR A 374 -18.28 -10.55 -2.56
C THR A 374 -18.60 -11.91 -3.16
N SER A 375 -17.92 -12.30 -4.25
CA SER A 375 -18.01 -13.65 -4.80
C SER A 375 -17.53 -14.70 -3.80
N ALA A 376 -16.33 -14.48 -3.23
CA ALA A 376 -15.70 -15.42 -2.31
C ALA A 376 -16.45 -15.57 -0.98
N LEU A 377 -17.15 -14.53 -0.53
CA LEU A 377 -17.96 -14.51 0.68
C LEU A 377 -19.41 -14.95 0.46
N GLY A 378 -19.82 -15.27 -0.78
CA GLY A 378 -21.20 -15.65 -1.09
C GLY A 378 -22.21 -14.50 -0.97
N LEU A 379 -21.77 -13.25 -1.08
CA LEU A 379 -22.62 -12.06 -1.04
C LEU A 379 -23.21 -11.80 -2.44
N THR A 380 -24.15 -12.64 -2.84
CA THR A 380 -24.67 -12.73 -4.22
C THR A 380 -25.15 -11.39 -4.78
N GLU A 381 -25.99 -10.65 -4.07
CA GLU A 381 -26.54 -9.37 -4.54
C GLU A 381 -25.43 -8.34 -4.85
N TRP A 382 -24.43 -8.25 -3.97
CA TRP A 382 -23.30 -7.35 -4.16
C TRP A 382 -22.38 -7.84 -5.28
N HIS A 383 -22.18 -9.15 -5.40
CA HIS A 383 -21.42 -9.72 -6.51
C HIS A 383 -22.09 -9.43 -7.86
N TRP A 384 -23.43 -9.52 -7.92
CA TRP A 384 -24.22 -9.22 -9.11
C TRP A 384 -24.14 -7.76 -9.54
N LEU A 385 -23.90 -6.85 -8.59
CA LEU A 385 -23.62 -5.46 -8.89
C LEU A 385 -22.18 -5.25 -9.37
N PHE A 386 -21.18 -5.64 -8.56
CA PHE A 386 -19.79 -5.25 -8.81
C PHE A 386 -19.14 -5.98 -9.98
N LYS A 387 -19.56 -7.23 -10.28
CA LYS A 387 -18.99 -8.00 -11.38
C LYS A 387 -19.19 -7.32 -12.74
N PRO A 388 -20.43 -6.99 -13.18
CA PRO A 388 -20.63 -6.25 -14.43
C PRO A 388 -20.19 -4.78 -14.34
N LEU A 389 -20.34 -4.13 -13.16
CA LEU A 389 -19.93 -2.74 -12.97
C LEU A 389 -18.44 -2.53 -13.27
N THR A 390 -17.59 -3.48 -12.88
CA THR A 390 -16.13 -3.42 -13.14
C THR A 390 -15.84 -3.28 -14.63
N MET A 391 -16.49 -4.09 -15.46
CA MET A 391 -16.30 -4.07 -16.91
C MET A 391 -16.96 -2.85 -17.55
N ALA A 392 -18.11 -2.40 -17.04
CA ALA A 392 -18.74 -1.15 -17.48
C ALA A 392 -17.82 0.06 -17.26
N ILE A 393 -17.18 0.16 -16.08
CA ILE A 393 -16.20 1.21 -15.78
C ILE A 393 -15.01 1.14 -16.75
N ALA A 394 -14.49 -0.07 -17.03
CA ALA A 394 -13.40 -0.26 -17.99
C ALA A 394 -13.79 0.25 -19.39
N ILE A 395 -15.01 -0.05 -19.86
CA ILE A 395 -15.53 0.43 -21.15
C ILE A 395 -15.64 1.96 -21.16
N ILE A 396 -16.18 2.57 -20.10
CA ILE A 396 -16.28 4.04 -19.97
C ILE A 396 -14.89 4.69 -19.97
N LEU A 397 -13.93 4.08 -19.28
CA LEU A 397 -12.53 4.52 -19.26
C LEU A 397 -11.93 4.53 -20.67
N ILE A 398 -12.14 3.45 -21.43
CA ILE A 398 -11.66 3.36 -22.82
C ILE A 398 -12.38 4.36 -23.73
N ALA A 399 -13.70 4.50 -23.61
CA ALA A 399 -14.47 5.46 -24.42
C ALA A 399 -14.04 6.91 -24.18
N THR A 400 -13.85 7.31 -22.92
CA THR A 400 -13.38 8.66 -22.55
C THR A 400 -11.93 8.90 -22.98
N SER A 401 -11.06 7.89 -22.86
CA SER A 401 -9.68 7.95 -23.33
C SER A 401 -9.60 8.08 -24.85
N ALA A 402 -10.42 7.32 -25.59
CA ALA A 402 -10.53 7.41 -27.04
C ALA A 402 -11.00 8.81 -27.48
N HIS A 403 -12.07 9.31 -26.88
CA HIS A 403 -12.61 10.64 -27.19
C HIS A 403 -11.56 11.74 -26.95
N SER A 404 -10.89 11.73 -25.80
CA SER A 404 -9.84 12.72 -25.50
C SER A 404 -8.65 12.66 -26.46
N THR A 405 -8.28 11.46 -26.92
CA THR A 405 -7.16 11.25 -27.85
C THR A 405 -7.50 11.72 -29.26
N ILE A 406 -8.73 11.45 -29.72
CA ILE A 406 -9.25 11.94 -31.01
C ILE A 406 -9.41 13.46 -30.99
N ALA A 407 -9.96 14.02 -29.92
CA ALA A 407 -10.16 15.46 -29.76
C ALA A 407 -8.84 16.26 -29.77
N ARG A 408 -7.74 15.65 -29.28
CA ARG A 408 -6.39 16.22 -29.33
C ARG A 408 -5.74 16.20 -30.73
N GLY A 409 -6.46 15.80 -31.77
CA GLY A 409 -5.96 15.80 -33.15
C GLY A 409 -4.83 14.80 -33.41
N THR A 410 -4.65 13.82 -32.53
CA THR A 410 -3.65 12.76 -32.75
C THR A 410 -4.11 11.92 -33.94
N SER A 411 -3.26 11.78 -34.97
CA SER A 411 -3.52 11.01 -36.20
C SER A 411 -3.46 9.49 -35.94
N GLY A 412 -4.25 9.03 -34.97
CA GLY A 412 -4.37 7.63 -34.59
C GLY A 412 -5.60 6.99 -35.22
N SER A 413 -5.45 5.77 -35.72
CA SER A 413 -6.59 4.96 -36.15
C SER A 413 -7.58 4.75 -35.00
N ARG A 414 -8.89 4.82 -35.29
CA ARG A 414 -9.96 4.48 -34.32
C ARG A 414 -10.05 2.98 -34.05
N THR A 415 -9.47 2.15 -34.92
CA THR A 415 -9.60 0.69 -34.88
C THR A 415 -9.17 0.06 -33.54
N PRO A 416 -8.00 0.40 -32.94
CA PRO A 416 -7.58 -0.20 -31.67
C PRO A 416 -8.56 0.08 -30.51
N TRP A 417 -9.14 1.29 -30.48
CA TRP A 417 -10.15 1.64 -29.47
C TRP A 417 -11.43 0.82 -29.64
N VAL A 418 -11.90 0.65 -30.88
CA VAL A 418 -13.08 -0.17 -31.18
C VAL A 418 -12.85 -1.64 -30.84
N LEU A 419 -11.69 -2.21 -31.21
CA LEU A 419 -11.35 -3.58 -30.88
C LEU A 419 -11.26 -3.82 -29.37
N LEU A 420 -10.68 -2.89 -28.62
CA LEU A 420 -10.62 -2.98 -27.16
C LEU A 420 -12.02 -2.89 -26.52
N MET A 421 -12.87 -1.97 -26.97
CA MET A 421 -14.25 -1.89 -26.49
C MET A 421 -15.05 -3.15 -26.81
N ALA A 422 -14.86 -3.73 -28.00
CA ALA A 422 -15.50 -4.99 -28.39
C ALA A 422 -15.01 -6.16 -27.54
N ALA A 423 -13.71 -6.24 -27.24
CA ALA A 423 -13.14 -7.25 -26.35
C ALA A 423 -13.69 -7.14 -24.91
N LEU A 424 -13.75 -5.92 -24.38
CA LEU A 424 -14.33 -5.66 -23.05
C LEU A 424 -15.84 -5.93 -23.03
N GLY A 425 -16.56 -5.62 -24.10
CA GLY A 425 -17.99 -5.93 -24.25
C GLY A 425 -18.27 -7.43 -24.30
N GLY A 426 -17.45 -8.20 -25.04
CA GLY A 426 -17.50 -9.66 -25.02
C GLY A 426 -17.18 -10.25 -23.64
N SER A 427 -16.20 -9.66 -22.93
CA SER A 427 -15.84 -10.05 -21.56
C SER A 427 -16.99 -9.76 -20.57
N LEU A 428 -17.63 -8.59 -20.67
CA LEU A 428 -18.83 -8.23 -19.88
C LEU A 428 -19.99 -9.19 -20.15
N ALA A 429 -20.27 -9.50 -21.42
CA ALA A 429 -21.31 -10.47 -21.76
C ALA A 429 -20.99 -11.86 -21.18
N GLY A 430 -19.73 -12.29 -21.26
CA GLY A 430 -19.24 -13.50 -20.61
C GLY A 430 -19.47 -13.50 -19.10
N ASP A 431 -19.10 -12.42 -18.43
CA ASP A 431 -19.29 -12.24 -16.99
C ASP A 431 -20.76 -12.36 -16.58
N VAL A 432 -21.65 -11.71 -17.32
CA VAL A 432 -23.10 -11.73 -17.09
C VAL A 432 -23.68 -13.12 -17.35
N PHE A 433 -23.34 -13.78 -18.46
CA PHE A 433 -23.83 -15.13 -18.73
C PHE A 433 -23.40 -16.12 -17.65
N LEU A 434 -22.14 -16.05 -17.18
CA LEU A 434 -21.65 -16.92 -16.12
C LEU A 434 -22.30 -16.68 -14.75
N MET A 435 -23.11 -15.63 -14.57
CA MET A 435 -23.89 -15.41 -13.35
C MET A 435 -25.17 -16.26 -13.31
N PHE A 436 -25.66 -16.74 -14.46
CA PHE A 436 -26.92 -17.46 -14.55
C PHE A 436 -26.71 -18.98 -14.74
N PRO A 437 -27.42 -19.84 -13.99
CA PRO A 437 -27.39 -21.27 -14.21
C PRO A 437 -27.76 -21.64 -15.66
N GLY A 438 -27.02 -22.56 -16.27
CA GLY A 438 -27.26 -23.03 -17.65
C GLY A 438 -26.63 -22.18 -18.76
N PHE A 439 -26.08 -21.00 -18.45
CA PHE A 439 -25.47 -20.11 -19.44
C PHE A 439 -23.94 -20.24 -19.56
N PHE A 440 -23.38 -21.38 -19.12
CA PHE A 440 -21.94 -21.63 -19.20
C PHE A 440 -21.40 -21.58 -20.63
N ILE A 441 -22.07 -22.22 -21.59
CA ILE A 441 -21.65 -22.24 -23.00
C ILE A 441 -21.74 -20.84 -23.63
N PRO A 442 -22.87 -20.10 -23.51
CA PRO A 442 -22.93 -18.70 -23.90
C PRO A 442 -21.80 -17.84 -23.32
N GLY A 443 -21.51 -18.00 -22.02
CA GLY A 443 -20.41 -17.30 -21.36
C GLY A 443 -19.05 -17.62 -21.98
N LEU A 444 -18.75 -18.91 -22.19
CA LEU A 444 -17.53 -19.37 -22.85
C LEU A 444 -17.39 -18.81 -24.27
N VAL A 445 -18.47 -18.79 -25.05
CA VAL A 445 -18.48 -18.23 -26.41
C VAL A 445 -18.23 -16.71 -26.37
N SER A 446 -18.84 -15.98 -25.43
CA SER A 446 -18.61 -14.54 -25.28
C SER A 446 -17.15 -14.22 -24.94
N PHE A 447 -16.53 -14.99 -24.03
CA PHE A 447 -15.09 -14.85 -23.78
C PHE A 447 -14.24 -15.24 -24.99
N LEU A 448 -14.57 -16.30 -25.72
CA LEU A 448 -13.86 -16.68 -26.94
C LEU A 448 -13.84 -15.53 -27.95
N VAL A 449 -14.99 -14.89 -28.17
CA VAL A 449 -15.12 -13.71 -29.03
C VAL A 449 -14.27 -12.54 -28.51
N ALA A 450 -14.27 -12.30 -27.20
CA ALA A 450 -13.40 -11.29 -26.60
C ALA A 450 -11.91 -11.54 -26.88
N HIS A 451 -11.45 -12.79 -26.74
CA HIS A 451 -10.06 -13.17 -27.04
C HIS A 451 -9.70 -12.93 -28.51
N LEU A 452 -10.60 -13.21 -29.45
CA LEU A 452 -10.37 -12.92 -30.87
C LEU A 452 -10.19 -11.42 -31.12
N PHE A 453 -10.98 -10.57 -30.45
CA PHE A 453 -10.79 -9.12 -30.51
C PHE A 453 -9.47 -8.67 -29.88
N TYR A 454 -9.04 -9.25 -28.76
CA TYR A 454 -7.71 -8.98 -28.19
C TYR A 454 -6.58 -9.42 -29.13
N VAL A 455 -6.68 -10.58 -29.76
CA VAL A 455 -5.70 -11.04 -30.75
C VAL A 455 -5.58 -10.04 -31.90
N ALA A 456 -6.71 -9.59 -32.47
CA ALA A 456 -6.73 -8.58 -33.52
C ALA A 456 -6.16 -7.23 -33.04
N LEU A 457 -6.47 -6.83 -31.79
CA LEU A 457 -5.93 -5.63 -31.17
C LEU A 457 -4.42 -5.69 -31.04
N PHE A 458 -3.88 -6.78 -30.48
CA PHE A 458 -2.44 -6.93 -30.21
C PHE A 458 -1.63 -7.07 -31.51
N LYS A 459 -2.25 -7.60 -32.56
CA LYS A 459 -1.69 -7.62 -33.93
C LYS A 459 -1.64 -6.23 -34.58
N SER A 460 -2.41 -5.25 -34.11
CA SER A 460 -2.47 -3.92 -34.75
C SER A 460 -1.09 -3.25 -34.77
N GLY A 461 -0.60 -2.95 -35.97
CA GLY A 461 0.74 -2.39 -36.19
C GLY A 461 1.90 -3.37 -36.00
N GLN A 462 1.63 -4.68 -35.96
CA GLN A 462 2.63 -5.74 -35.80
C GLN A 462 2.35 -6.89 -36.78
N THR A 463 3.36 -7.76 -36.97
CA THR A 463 3.20 -9.02 -37.68
C THR A 463 2.48 -10.06 -36.80
N TRP A 464 1.96 -11.11 -37.43
CA TRP A 464 1.41 -12.25 -36.71
C TRP A 464 2.52 -12.99 -35.97
N PHE A 465 2.33 -13.17 -34.67
CA PHE A 465 3.23 -13.88 -33.76
C PHE A 465 4.71 -13.50 -33.95
N PRO A 466 5.10 -12.24 -33.67
CA PRO A 466 6.44 -11.72 -33.98
C PRO A 466 7.59 -12.51 -33.34
N HIS A 467 7.32 -13.24 -32.25
CA HIS A 467 8.32 -14.01 -31.52
C HIS A 467 7.97 -15.51 -31.49
N ARG A 468 8.68 -16.31 -32.28
CA ARG A 468 8.44 -17.76 -32.41
C ARG A 468 8.58 -18.52 -31.10
N GLY A 469 9.54 -18.14 -30.26
CA GLY A 469 9.72 -18.77 -28.94
C GLY A 469 8.54 -18.51 -28.00
N ALA A 470 7.90 -17.35 -28.11
CA ALA A 470 6.73 -17.02 -27.30
C ALA A 470 5.52 -17.83 -27.76
N LEU A 471 5.35 -17.95 -29.09
CA LEU A 471 4.33 -18.81 -29.69
C LEU A 471 4.48 -20.27 -29.27
N ALA A 472 5.69 -20.83 -29.38
CA ALA A 472 5.96 -22.20 -28.97
C ALA A 472 5.70 -22.42 -27.47
N ALA A 473 6.12 -21.48 -26.62
CA ALA A 473 5.93 -21.57 -25.18
C ALA A 473 4.45 -21.52 -24.77
N THR A 474 3.67 -20.56 -25.28
CA THR A 474 2.25 -20.46 -24.88
C THR A 474 1.40 -21.58 -25.46
N LEU A 475 1.69 -22.04 -26.69
CA LEU A 475 1.04 -23.23 -27.24
C LEU A 475 1.42 -24.49 -26.45
N GLY A 476 2.68 -24.63 -26.05
CA GLY A 476 3.12 -25.73 -25.19
C GLY A 476 2.40 -25.75 -23.85
N ILE A 477 2.25 -24.59 -23.20
CA ILE A 477 1.45 -24.43 -21.98
C ILE A 477 -0.02 -24.79 -22.24
N GLY A 478 -0.61 -24.31 -23.33
CA GLY A 478 -1.99 -24.63 -23.72
C GLY A 478 -2.20 -26.13 -23.94
N VAL A 479 -1.29 -26.81 -24.66
CA VAL A 479 -1.34 -28.26 -24.89
C VAL A 479 -1.23 -29.03 -23.56
N ALA A 480 -0.28 -28.65 -22.71
CA ALA A 480 -0.13 -29.27 -21.38
C ALA A 480 -1.39 -29.08 -20.53
N MET A 481 -1.97 -27.87 -20.53
CA MET A 481 -3.21 -27.58 -19.82
C MET A 481 -4.39 -28.39 -20.36
N TYR A 482 -4.55 -28.49 -21.69
CA TYR A 482 -5.60 -29.29 -22.30
C TYR A 482 -5.44 -30.79 -21.99
N ALA A 483 -4.21 -31.32 -22.04
CA ALA A 483 -3.93 -32.70 -21.67
C ALA A 483 -4.26 -32.97 -20.20
N PHE A 484 -3.95 -32.02 -19.31
CA PHE A 484 -4.31 -32.08 -17.90
C PHE A 484 -5.84 -32.10 -17.70
N LEU A 485 -6.58 -31.22 -18.38
CA LEU A 485 -8.06 -31.22 -18.33
C LEU A 485 -8.65 -32.54 -18.87
N TRP A 486 -8.08 -33.06 -19.95
CA TRP A 486 -8.49 -34.33 -20.54
C TRP A 486 -8.33 -35.49 -19.55
N ALA A 487 -7.14 -35.60 -18.94
CA ALA A 487 -6.85 -36.61 -17.92
C ALA A 487 -7.73 -36.44 -16.67
N GLY A 488 -8.09 -35.21 -16.33
CA GLY A 488 -8.98 -34.88 -15.22
C GLY A 488 -10.48 -35.16 -15.45
N GLY A 489 -10.87 -35.66 -16.63
CA GLY A 489 -12.26 -36.06 -16.88
C GLY A 489 -13.08 -35.06 -17.72
N LEU A 490 -12.44 -34.23 -18.56
CA LEU A 490 -13.14 -33.31 -19.46
C LEU A 490 -14.22 -34.04 -20.30
N PRO A 491 -15.51 -33.62 -20.20
CA PRO A 491 -16.62 -34.30 -20.86
C PRO A 491 -16.46 -34.37 -22.39
N PRO A 492 -16.82 -35.49 -23.04
CA PRO A 492 -16.65 -35.65 -24.49
C PRO A 492 -17.21 -34.51 -25.34
N ALA A 493 -18.40 -34.02 -24.99
CA ALA A 493 -19.08 -32.92 -25.69
C ALA A 493 -18.33 -31.57 -25.60
N LEU A 494 -17.50 -31.37 -24.57
CA LEU A 494 -16.76 -30.13 -24.34
C LEU A 494 -15.31 -30.17 -24.83
N ARG A 495 -14.81 -31.34 -25.27
CA ARG A 495 -13.41 -31.50 -25.71
C ARG A 495 -13.05 -30.56 -26.85
N ALA A 496 -13.83 -30.56 -27.94
CA ALA A 496 -13.57 -29.68 -29.08
C ALA A 496 -13.74 -28.19 -28.76
N PRO A 497 -14.83 -27.73 -28.10
CA PRO A 497 -14.96 -26.34 -27.67
C PRO A 497 -13.82 -25.87 -26.76
N VAL A 498 -13.42 -26.69 -25.78
CA VAL A 498 -12.33 -26.34 -24.85
C VAL A 498 -10.98 -26.34 -25.55
N ALA A 499 -10.70 -27.26 -26.47
CA ALA A 499 -9.48 -27.25 -27.28
C ALA A 499 -9.36 -25.96 -28.12
N ALA A 500 -10.45 -25.57 -28.78
CA ALA A 500 -10.51 -24.33 -29.56
C ALA A 500 -10.29 -23.10 -28.67
N TYR A 501 -10.91 -23.08 -27.49
CA TYR A 501 -10.75 -22.00 -26.52
C TYR A 501 -9.31 -21.88 -26.01
N VAL A 502 -8.70 -23.00 -25.58
CA VAL A 502 -7.31 -23.08 -25.12
C VAL A 502 -6.33 -22.64 -26.21
N LEU A 503 -6.60 -22.99 -27.48
CA LEU A 503 -5.80 -22.52 -28.60
C LEU A 503 -5.87 -20.99 -28.74
N VAL A 504 -7.07 -20.41 -28.74
CA VAL A 504 -7.25 -18.97 -28.94
C VAL A 504 -6.61 -18.15 -27.81
N ILE A 505 -6.76 -18.56 -26.54
CA ILE A 505 -6.12 -17.85 -25.43
C ILE A 505 -4.59 -17.96 -25.47
N ALA A 506 -4.05 -19.13 -25.87
CA ALA A 506 -2.61 -19.31 -26.06
C ALA A 506 -2.05 -18.44 -27.20
N LEU A 507 -2.81 -18.29 -28.29
CA LEU A 507 -2.47 -17.40 -29.41
C LEU A 507 -2.57 -15.91 -29.01
N MET A 508 -3.57 -15.54 -28.19
CA MET A 508 -3.67 -14.19 -27.63
C MET A 508 -2.42 -13.84 -26.80
N ALA A 509 -2.03 -14.73 -25.88
CA ALA A 509 -0.82 -14.56 -25.08
C ALA A 509 0.44 -14.51 -25.95
N ALA A 510 0.55 -15.39 -26.96
CA ALA A 510 1.67 -15.40 -27.91
C ALA A 510 1.80 -14.05 -28.63
N GLN A 511 0.70 -13.52 -29.14
CA GLN A 511 0.67 -12.26 -29.87
C GLN A 511 1.03 -11.08 -28.97
N ALA A 512 0.52 -11.05 -27.73
CA ALA A 512 0.82 -10.00 -26.75
C ALA A 512 2.29 -10.00 -26.33
N ILE A 513 2.84 -11.17 -25.99
CA ILE A 513 4.26 -11.33 -25.62
C ILE A 513 5.14 -10.98 -26.82
N GLY A 514 4.82 -11.50 -28.01
CA GLY A 514 5.54 -11.18 -29.24
C GLY A 514 5.57 -9.68 -29.52
N ARG A 515 4.43 -8.98 -29.38
CA ARG A 515 4.37 -7.52 -29.47
C ARG A 515 5.31 -6.83 -28.48
N ALA A 516 5.32 -7.26 -27.20
CA ALA A 516 6.19 -6.67 -26.19
C ALA A 516 7.68 -6.89 -26.48
N THR A 517 8.07 -8.03 -27.05
CA THR A 517 9.47 -8.28 -27.43
C THR A 517 9.97 -7.37 -28.56
N VAL A 518 9.05 -6.93 -29.45
CA VAL A 518 9.35 -6.02 -30.55
C VAL A 518 9.35 -4.57 -30.07
N LEU A 519 8.31 -4.14 -29.35
CA LEU A 519 8.16 -2.74 -28.93
C LEU A 519 9.07 -2.35 -27.76
N ARG A 520 9.37 -3.30 -26.85
CA ARG A 520 10.25 -3.11 -25.69
C ARG A 520 9.90 -1.88 -24.85
N ASP A 521 8.62 -1.58 -24.74
CA ASP A 521 8.10 -0.48 -23.92
C ASP A 521 7.24 -0.99 -22.75
N ALA A 522 7.11 -0.17 -21.71
CA ALA A 522 6.31 -0.53 -20.54
C ALA A 522 4.83 -0.82 -20.87
N PRO A 523 4.14 -0.04 -21.73
CA PRO A 523 2.76 -0.31 -22.10
C PRO A 523 2.53 -1.69 -22.72
N SER A 524 3.37 -2.10 -23.67
CA SER A 524 3.28 -3.43 -24.30
C SER A 524 3.64 -4.56 -23.34
N LEU A 525 4.60 -4.33 -22.43
CA LEU A 525 4.91 -5.28 -21.36
C LEU A 525 3.71 -5.50 -20.44
N TRP A 526 2.99 -4.45 -20.05
CA TRP A 526 1.79 -4.60 -19.22
C TRP A 526 0.68 -5.38 -19.94
N VAL A 527 0.46 -5.13 -21.23
CA VAL A 527 -0.47 -5.92 -22.04
C VAL A 527 -0.06 -7.40 -22.09
N ALA A 528 1.24 -7.69 -22.24
CA ALA A 528 1.75 -9.06 -22.24
C ALA A 528 1.58 -9.77 -20.89
N ILE A 529 1.90 -9.08 -19.79
CA ILE A 529 1.68 -9.59 -18.43
C ILE A 529 0.17 -9.82 -18.20
N GLY A 530 -0.67 -8.88 -18.63
CA GLY A 530 -2.12 -8.99 -18.56
C GLY A 530 -2.65 -10.20 -19.33
N ALA A 531 -2.18 -10.44 -20.56
CA ALA A 531 -2.53 -11.64 -21.33
C ALA A 531 -2.11 -12.94 -20.63
N GLY A 532 -0.95 -12.93 -19.94
CA GLY A 532 -0.52 -14.04 -19.08
C GLY A 532 -1.46 -14.28 -17.90
N PHE A 533 -1.88 -13.22 -17.20
CA PHE A 533 -2.88 -13.32 -16.13
C PHE A 533 -4.23 -13.83 -16.62
N PHE A 534 -4.64 -13.47 -17.85
CA PHE A 534 -5.87 -13.97 -18.44
C PHE A 534 -5.78 -15.49 -18.67
N MET A 535 -4.66 -15.95 -19.22
CA MET A 535 -4.40 -17.38 -19.41
C MET A 535 -4.36 -18.15 -18.08
N LEU A 536 -3.82 -17.53 -17.02
CA LEU A 536 -3.83 -18.10 -15.67
C LEU A 536 -5.25 -18.18 -15.09
N SER A 537 -6.04 -17.12 -15.19
CA SER A 537 -7.45 -17.09 -14.76
C SER A 537 -8.23 -18.25 -15.33
N ASP A 538 -8.16 -18.44 -16.65
CA ASP A 538 -8.95 -19.44 -17.35
C ASP A 538 -8.45 -20.86 -17.07
N SER A 539 -7.14 -21.01 -16.83
CA SER A 539 -6.58 -22.28 -16.36
C SER A 539 -7.08 -22.65 -14.97
N LEU A 540 -7.18 -21.67 -14.05
CA LEU A 540 -7.73 -21.88 -12.70
C LEU A 540 -9.23 -22.20 -12.77
N LEU A 541 -9.99 -21.48 -13.59
CA LEU A 541 -11.42 -21.71 -13.79
C LEU A 541 -11.68 -23.11 -14.35
N ALA A 542 -10.94 -23.52 -15.38
CA ALA A 542 -11.07 -24.83 -16.00
C ALA A 542 -10.66 -25.96 -15.04
N THR A 543 -9.58 -25.78 -14.28
CA THR A 543 -9.15 -26.75 -13.25
C THR A 543 -10.24 -26.95 -12.21
N ASN A 544 -10.76 -25.85 -11.65
CA ASN A 544 -11.82 -25.87 -10.65
C ASN A 544 -13.11 -26.54 -11.18
N ARG A 545 -13.39 -26.38 -12.48
CA ARG A 545 -14.62 -26.88 -13.09
C ARG A 545 -14.55 -28.34 -13.51
N PHE A 546 -13.42 -28.77 -14.07
CA PHE A 546 -13.33 -30.06 -14.77
C PHE A 546 -12.41 -31.08 -14.11
N VAL A 547 -11.53 -30.68 -13.20
CA VAL A 547 -10.52 -31.58 -12.61
C VAL A 547 -10.72 -31.74 -11.12
N THR A 548 -10.54 -30.66 -10.37
CA THR A 548 -10.68 -30.68 -8.91
C THR A 548 -11.09 -29.30 -8.41
N PRO A 549 -12.03 -29.20 -7.45
CA PRO A 549 -12.34 -27.94 -6.80
C PRO A 549 -11.10 -27.32 -6.16
N LEU A 550 -10.86 -26.04 -6.40
CA LEU A 550 -9.75 -25.29 -5.81
C LEU A 550 -10.22 -24.55 -4.56
N PRO A 551 -9.47 -24.57 -3.45
CA PRO A 551 -9.76 -23.73 -2.30
C PRO A 551 -9.76 -22.25 -2.70
N MET A 552 -10.82 -21.52 -2.32
CA MET A 552 -11.00 -20.11 -2.66
C MET A 552 -10.92 -19.82 -4.17
N ALA A 553 -11.35 -20.76 -5.02
CA ALA A 553 -11.27 -20.64 -6.48
C ALA A 553 -11.75 -19.29 -7.02
N GLN A 554 -12.85 -18.77 -6.49
CA GLN A 554 -13.41 -17.47 -6.90
C GLN A 554 -12.43 -16.32 -6.71
N VAL A 555 -11.63 -16.35 -5.63
CA VAL A 555 -10.60 -15.33 -5.37
C VAL A 555 -9.54 -15.37 -6.46
N TRP A 556 -8.96 -16.55 -6.71
CA TRP A 556 -7.84 -16.69 -7.63
C TRP A 556 -8.25 -16.42 -9.08
N VAL A 557 -9.41 -16.94 -9.49
CA VAL A 557 -9.96 -16.71 -10.83
C VAL A 557 -10.25 -15.22 -11.04
N LEU A 558 -11.06 -14.59 -10.18
CA LEU A 558 -11.46 -13.20 -10.39
C LEU A 558 -10.30 -12.22 -10.19
N ALA A 559 -9.40 -12.45 -9.24
CA ALA A 559 -8.24 -11.58 -9.03
C ALA A 559 -7.30 -11.59 -10.24
N THR A 560 -7.01 -12.76 -10.81
CA THR A 560 -6.16 -12.87 -12.01
C THR A 560 -6.88 -12.35 -13.25
N TYR A 561 -8.18 -12.60 -13.41
CA TYR A 561 -8.99 -12.03 -14.49
C TYR A 561 -9.01 -10.49 -14.47
N TYR A 562 -9.32 -9.87 -13.33
CA TYR A 562 -9.37 -8.42 -13.25
C TYR A 562 -7.99 -7.77 -13.31
N ALA A 563 -6.94 -8.43 -12.80
CA ALA A 563 -5.56 -7.99 -13.02
C ALA A 563 -5.23 -7.99 -14.52
N ALA A 564 -5.63 -9.03 -15.26
CA ALA A 564 -5.48 -9.10 -16.71
C ALA A 564 -6.15 -7.90 -17.40
N GLN A 565 -7.42 -7.66 -17.09
CA GLN A 565 -8.20 -6.57 -17.66
C GLN A 565 -7.59 -5.20 -17.34
N ALA A 566 -7.24 -4.95 -16.08
CA ALA A 566 -6.65 -3.68 -15.67
C ALA A 566 -5.30 -3.40 -16.34
N LEU A 567 -4.43 -4.41 -16.45
CA LEU A 567 -3.13 -4.29 -17.10
C LEU A 567 -3.24 -4.04 -18.61
N ILE A 568 -4.17 -4.75 -19.28
CA ILE A 568 -4.43 -4.54 -20.71
C ILE A 568 -4.98 -3.12 -20.95
N VAL A 569 -5.99 -2.70 -20.17
CA VAL A 569 -6.57 -1.35 -20.25
C VAL A 569 -5.52 -0.28 -19.98
N ALA A 570 -4.73 -0.41 -18.91
CA ALA A 570 -3.68 0.53 -18.55
C ALA A 570 -2.60 0.63 -19.63
N GLY A 571 -2.13 -0.51 -20.14
CA GLY A 571 -1.13 -0.55 -21.21
C GLY A 571 -1.64 0.08 -22.49
N MET A 572 -2.88 -0.19 -22.90
CA MET A 572 -3.44 0.40 -24.13
C MET A 572 -3.65 1.91 -24.01
N VAL A 573 -4.14 2.40 -22.88
CA VAL A 573 -4.35 3.84 -22.66
C VAL A 573 -3.02 4.60 -22.60
N GLN A 574 -2.02 4.06 -21.89
CA GLN A 574 -0.70 4.71 -21.82
C GLN A 574 0.05 4.65 -23.15
N GLY A 575 -0.06 3.54 -23.88
CA GLY A 575 0.53 3.42 -25.22
C GLY A 575 -0.03 4.48 -26.17
N ALA A 576 -1.34 4.71 -26.15
CA ALA A 576 -1.99 5.73 -26.99
C ALA A 576 -1.59 7.17 -26.60
N ALA A 577 -1.42 7.45 -25.30
CA ALA A 577 -0.97 8.77 -24.84
C ALA A 577 0.46 9.10 -25.31
N ARG A 578 1.35 8.09 -25.40
CA ARG A 578 2.73 8.28 -25.87
C ARG A 578 2.86 8.47 -27.38
N ALA A 579 1.91 7.97 -28.16
CA ALA A 579 1.89 8.11 -29.62
C ALA A 579 1.40 9.48 -30.12
N GLY A 580 0.98 10.40 -29.23
CA GLY A 580 0.59 11.76 -29.58
C GLY A 580 1.79 12.69 -29.86
N PRO A 581 1.60 13.80 -30.60
CA PRO A 581 2.67 14.71 -31.03
C PRO A 581 3.38 15.46 -29.89
N SER A 582 2.92 15.35 -28.64
CA SER A 582 3.50 16.01 -27.47
C SER A 582 4.60 15.19 -26.75
N SER A 583 4.91 13.97 -27.19
CA SER A 583 5.97 13.15 -26.56
C SER A 583 7.37 13.42 -27.08
N ALA A 584 7.53 14.27 -28.10
CA ALA A 584 8.84 14.70 -28.60
C ALA A 584 9.58 15.70 -27.68
N THR A 585 8.97 16.15 -26.57
CA THR A 585 9.53 17.22 -25.71
C THR A 585 9.48 16.95 -24.21
N ALA A 586 9.31 15.71 -23.75
CA ALA A 586 9.24 15.42 -22.31
C ALA A 586 9.89 14.08 -21.92
N LEU A 587 11.10 13.81 -22.39
CA LEU A 587 11.99 12.79 -21.83
C LEU A 587 13.45 13.25 -21.99
N THR A 588 13.88 14.20 -21.18
CA THR A 588 15.29 14.26 -20.78
C THR A 588 15.43 13.48 -19.48
N PRO A 589 16.26 12.43 -19.43
CA PRO A 589 16.79 11.96 -18.15
C PRO A 589 17.59 13.11 -17.54
N GLN A 590 17.31 13.47 -16.28
CA GLN A 590 18.23 14.28 -15.50
C GLN A 590 19.49 13.45 -15.23
N THR A 591 20.38 13.44 -16.22
CA THR A 591 21.78 13.06 -16.12
C THR A 591 22.51 13.97 -17.09
N ASP A 592 22.99 15.12 -16.62
CA ASP A 592 24.40 15.44 -16.84
C ASP A 592 24.90 16.58 -15.96
N LEU A 593 26.12 16.35 -15.48
CA LEU A 593 26.93 17.20 -14.63
C LEU A 593 27.33 18.47 -15.38
N ALA A 594 27.28 19.59 -14.68
CA ALA A 594 27.88 20.84 -15.12
C ALA A 594 29.41 20.66 -15.28
N ARG A 595 29.88 20.63 -16.53
CA ARG A 595 31.26 21.01 -16.88
C ARG A 595 31.28 22.52 -17.08
N SER A 596 32.03 23.25 -16.24
CA SER A 596 32.45 24.60 -16.57
C SER A 596 33.62 24.53 -17.57
N PRO A 597 33.68 25.38 -18.60
CA PRO A 597 34.90 25.62 -19.34
C PRO A 597 35.71 26.70 -18.62
N SER A 598 36.93 26.36 -18.25
CA SER A 598 38.00 27.32 -17.97
C SER A 598 38.35 28.09 -19.25
N ALA A 599 38.28 29.41 -19.21
CA ALA A 599 38.97 30.27 -20.15
C ALA A 599 39.40 31.57 -19.43
N ALA A 600 40.72 31.77 -19.44
CA ALA A 600 41.50 32.95 -19.03
C ALA A 600 41.51 33.32 -17.53
#